data_AF-L7LMJ2-F1
#
_entry.id   AF-L7LMJ2-F1
#
_cell.length_a   1.000
_cell.length_b   1.000
_cell.length_c   1.000
_cell.angle_alpha   90.00
_cell.angle_beta   90.00
_cell.angle_gamma   90.00
#
_symmetry.space_group_name_H-M   'P 1'
#
loop_
_entity.id
_entity.type
_entity.pdbx_description
1 polymer ?
#
loop_
_entity_poly.entity_id
_entity_poly.type
_entity_poly.pdbx_seq_one_letter_code
_entity_poly.pdbx_strand_id
1 'polypeptide(L)'
;MADYLVPDWADAALVLIDVQRDFVDGPAAVPGTREAIPAMTAAVAEFRRLGRPVVHIVRSYRPGESDVDLLRRAAVEAGDAVVAPGTPGAEIPPDLLPGPVEFDWDSLRFGAVQQIGAAEYVVYKPRWSAFFRTPLDSLLGDHDVSTVVVAGCNLPNCPRATLFDASELDYRTVLISDATSQVTPARLADLESIGVQLRTADEVVAALAGDELLGSAETLWVELLERVDGDLDRAGGCGDWTVRQLVDHVAGGAQRYAILLDGGSAADTAATRGVDYIGADAVGSFWEQEHRLREAAEHADLSALVDHRAGRRTGASLMHLRLLELTLHSKDLADALGVEWTPPAELVAHLLDVGTPIIEDLRALGLFGPALPAASDHPADRLLAVAGRGA
;
A
#
# COMPACT_ATOMS: atom_id res chain seq x y z
N MET A 1 0.77 -4.21 -21.31
CA MET A 1 1.04 -5.62 -20.92
C MET A 1 0.96 -5.59 -19.42
N ALA A 2 0.24 -6.51 -18.77
CA ALA A 2 0.12 -6.49 -17.31
C ALA A 2 1.52 -6.58 -16.69
N ASP A 3 1.82 -5.69 -15.74
CA ASP A 3 3.10 -5.71 -15.03
C ASP A 3 2.93 -6.52 -13.75
N TYR A 4 3.47 -7.74 -13.76
CA TYR A 4 3.36 -8.68 -12.65
C TYR A 4 4.21 -8.29 -11.43
N LEU A 5 5.00 -7.23 -11.51
CA LEU A 5 5.90 -6.76 -10.45
C LEU A 5 5.35 -5.55 -9.68
N VAL A 6 4.22 -4.98 -10.11
CA VAL A 6 3.56 -3.87 -9.41
C VAL A 6 3.06 -4.36 -8.06
N PRO A 7 3.48 -3.79 -6.91
CA PRO A 7 2.98 -4.19 -5.60
C PRO A 7 1.45 -4.07 -5.52
N ASP A 8 0.81 -5.08 -4.95
CA ASP A 8 -0.57 -5.01 -4.47
C ASP A 8 -0.55 -4.55 -3.01
N TRP A 9 -0.81 -3.26 -2.77
CA TRP A 9 -0.77 -2.71 -1.42
C TRP A 9 -1.97 -3.12 -0.58
N ALA A 10 -3.09 -3.50 -1.22
CA ALA A 10 -4.22 -4.08 -0.52
C ALA A 10 -3.84 -5.46 0.03
N ASP A 11 -3.17 -6.30 -0.75
CA ASP A 11 -2.82 -7.66 -0.33
C ASP A 11 -1.34 -7.79 0.06
N ALA A 12 -0.82 -6.79 0.77
CA ALA A 12 0.56 -6.73 1.23
C ALA A 12 0.74 -7.20 2.69
N ALA A 13 1.86 -7.88 2.95
CA ALA A 13 2.33 -8.21 4.29
C ALA A 13 3.75 -7.68 4.55
N LEU A 14 3.99 -7.16 5.75
CA LEU A 14 5.31 -6.76 6.21
C LEU A 14 6.00 -7.93 6.93
N VAL A 15 7.15 -8.37 6.42
CA VAL A 15 7.96 -9.44 6.98
C VAL A 15 9.25 -8.86 7.57
N LEU A 16 9.31 -8.78 8.89
CA LEU A 16 10.46 -8.27 9.65
C LEU A 16 11.42 -9.40 10.02
N ILE A 17 12.65 -9.33 9.55
CA ILE A 17 13.58 -10.45 9.61
C ILE A 17 14.65 -10.26 10.68
N ASP A 18 14.73 -11.21 11.61
CA ASP A 18 15.79 -11.35 12.63
C ASP A 18 16.07 -10.04 13.40
N VAL A 19 15.05 -9.22 13.66
CA VAL A 19 15.17 -7.98 14.46
C VAL A 19 15.06 -8.32 15.94
N GLN A 20 16.05 -9.02 16.46
CA GLN A 20 16.13 -9.44 17.86
C GLN A 20 17.25 -8.68 18.58
N ARG A 21 17.11 -8.45 19.89
CA ARG A 21 18.02 -7.59 20.66
C ARG A 21 19.49 -7.99 20.53
N ASP A 22 19.79 -9.28 20.44
CA ASP A 22 21.17 -9.76 20.22
C ASP A 22 21.79 -9.32 18.89
N PHE A 23 20.98 -9.16 17.84
CA PHE A 23 21.41 -8.66 16.53
C PHE A 23 21.32 -7.13 16.41
N VAL A 24 20.55 -6.47 17.26
CA VAL A 24 20.49 -5.01 17.32
C VAL A 24 21.70 -4.46 18.07
N ASP A 25 21.87 -4.89 19.33
CA ASP A 25 22.79 -4.28 20.30
C ASP A 25 23.55 -5.26 21.17
N GLY A 26 23.18 -6.53 21.11
CA GLY A 26 23.80 -7.55 21.95
C GLY A 26 25.13 -8.04 21.40
N PRO A 27 25.60 -9.19 21.90
CA PRO A 27 26.91 -9.75 21.56
C PRO A 27 27.11 -10.07 20.08
N ALA A 28 26.01 -10.21 19.32
CA ALA A 28 26.01 -10.48 17.90
C ALA A 28 25.46 -9.31 17.07
N ALA A 29 25.59 -8.07 17.59
CA ALA A 29 25.08 -6.87 16.96
C ALA A 29 25.54 -6.76 15.49
N VAL A 30 24.59 -6.48 14.61
CA VAL A 30 24.82 -6.38 13.19
C VAL A 30 24.78 -4.90 12.78
N PRO A 31 25.89 -4.35 12.21
CA PRO A 31 25.97 -2.93 11.88
C PRO A 31 24.80 -2.44 11.01
N GLY A 32 24.21 -1.31 11.38
CA GLY A 32 23.07 -0.69 10.69
C GLY A 32 21.70 -1.12 11.20
N THR A 33 21.61 -2.16 12.05
CA THR A 33 20.31 -2.69 12.48
C THR A 33 19.62 -1.75 13.48
N ARG A 34 20.37 -1.20 14.45
CA ARG A 34 19.83 -0.20 15.40
C ARG A 34 19.36 1.05 14.67
N GLU A 35 20.15 1.53 13.72
CA GLU A 35 19.86 2.75 12.97
C GLU A 35 18.62 2.62 12.09
N ALA A 36 18.28 1.41 11.66
CA ALA A 36 17.12 1.12 10.82
C ALA A 36 15.79 0.94 11.61
N ILE A 37 15.84 0.83 12.96
CA ILE A 37 14.63 0.63 13.78
C ILE A 37 13.57 1.73 13.57
N PRO A 38 13.88 3.03 13.52
CA PRO A 38 12.86 4.06 13.33
C PRO A 38 12.06 3.87 12.02
N ALA A 39 12.74 3.50 10.93
CA ALA A 39 12.11 3.23 9.64
C ALA A 39 11.23 1.96 9.70
N MET A 40 11.70 0.91 10.38
CA MET A 40 10.89 -0.29 10.64
C MET A 40 9.64 0.05 11.47
N THR A 41 9.77 0.87 12.51
CA THR A 41 8.64 1.29 13.36
C THR A 41 7.60 2.07 12.57
N ALA A 42 8.02 2.95 11.66
CA ALA A 42 7.10 3.68 10.79
C ALA A 42 6.30 2.73 9.88
N ALA A 43 6.97 1.80 9.21
CA ALA A 43 6.31 0.79 8.37
C ALA A 43 5.36 -0.10 9.19
N VAL A 44 5.80 -0.62 10.34
CA VAL A 44 4.96 -1.44 11.23
C VAL A 44 3.73 -0.70 11.69
N ALA A 45 3.86 0.57 12.07
CA ALA A 45 2.73 1.38 12.53
C ALA A 45 1.66 1.50 11.44
N GLU A 46 2.07 1.68 10.18
CA GLU A 46 1.14 1.83 9.07
C GLU A 46 0.45 0.50 8.69
N PHE A 47 1.21 -0.60 8.60
CA PHE A 47 0.61 -1.92 8.40
C PHE A 47 -0.41 -2.26 9.50
N ARG A 48 -0.10 -1.95 10.77
CA ARG A 48 -1.03 -2.12 11.89
C ARG A 48 -2.27 -1.25 11.77
N ARG A 49 -2.12 0.02 11.40
CA ARG A 49 -3.24 0.96 11.23
C ARG A 49 -4.25 0.43 10.21
N LEU A 50 -3.74 -0.14 9.12
CA LEU A 50 -4.52 -0.71 8.03
C LEU A 50 -5.00 -2.15 8.29
N GLY A 51 -4.63 -2.76 9.42
CA GLY A 51 -4.96 -4.15 9.72
C GLY A 51 -4.28 -5.16 8.79
N ARG A 52 -3.18 -4.78 8.12
CA ARG A 52 -2.41 -5.64 7.21
C ARG A 52 -1.46 -6.55 7.99
N PRO A 53 -1.15 -7.76 7.49
CA PRO A 53 -0.29 -8.69 8.22
C PRO A 53 1.11 -8.13 8.50
N VAL A 54 1.54 -8.24 9.76
CA VAL A 54 2.94 -8.03 10.17
C VAL A 54 3.48 -9.34 10.72
N VAL A 55 4.54 -9.87 10.12
CA VAL A 55 5.16 -11.14 10.51
C VAL A 55 6.58 -10.91 10.98
N HIS A 56 6.82 -11.14 12.27
CA HIS A 56 8.14 -11.13 12.87
C HIS A 56 8.79 -12.50 12.72
N ILE A 57 9.86 -12.53 11.95
CA ILE A 57 10.65 -13.72 11.73
C ILE A 57 11.82 -13.73 12.72
N VAL A 58 11.88 -14.77 13.55
CA VAL A 58 12.86 -14.87 14.65
C VAL A 58 13.74 -16.10 14.55
N ARG A 59 14.94 -15.99 15.12
CA ARG A 59 15.84 -17.09 15.42
C ARG A 59 15.69 -17.54 16.85
N SER A 60 16.03 -18.80 17.10
CA SER A 60 16.10 -19.37 18.44
C SER A 60 17.10 -20.52 18.45
N TYR A 61 18.22 -20.34 19.14
CA TYR A 61 19.29 -21.33 19.22
C TYR A 61 19.45 -21.83 20.64
N ARG A 62 19.13 -23.10 20.90
CA ARG A 62 19.44 -23.67 22.21
C ARG A 62 20.91 -24.10 22.24
N PRO A 63 21.68 -23.65 23.24
CA PRO A 63 23.04 -24.14 23.46
C PRO A 63 23.10 -25.68 23.46
N GLY A 64 24.04 -26.26 22.72
CA GLY A 64 24.22 -27.70 22.58
C GLY A 64 23.41 -28.36 21.44
N GLU A 65 22.57 -27.63 20.72
CA GLU A 65 21.84 -28.15 19.56
C GLU A 65 22.59 -27.95 18.24
N SER A 66 22.24 -28.76 17.23
CA SER A 66 22.90 -28.75 15.91
C SER A 66 22.02 -28.21 14.77
N ASP A 67 20.71 -28.00 14.98
CA ASP A 67 19.78 -27.51 13.94
C ASP A 67 19.87 -25.99 13.74
N VAL A 68 21.07 -25.56 13.37
CA VAL A 68 21.40 -24.18 13.02
C VAL A 68 22.18 -24.17 11.71
N ASP A 69 22.42 -22.97 11.18
CA ASP A 69 23.24 -22.79 9.98
C ASP A 69 24.67 -23.31 10.20
N LEU A 70 25.26 -23.91 9.17
CA LEU A 70 26.53 -24.66 9.29
C LEU A 70 27.68 -23.82 9.87
N LEU A 71 27.79 -22.54 9.52
CA LEU A 71 28.81 -21.65 10.06
C LEU A 71 28.66 -21.36 11.56
N ARG A 72 27.45 -21.55 12.13
CA ARG A 72 27.14 -21.32 13.54
C ARG A 72 27.14 -22.62 14.36
N ARG A 73 26.99 -23.78 13.70
CA ARG A 73 26.79 -25.09 14.36
C ARG A 73 27.84 -25.38 15.44
N ALA A 74 29.12 -25.29 15.11
CA ALA A 74 30.18 -25.61 16.06
C ALA A 74 30.14 -24.72 17.32
N ALA A 75 29.80 -23.43 17.17
CA ALA A 75 29.71 -22.50 18.29
C ALA A 75 28.48 -22.81 19.16
N VAL A 76 27.32 -23.04 18.55
CA VAL A 76 26.08 -23.38 19.29
C VAL A 76 26.23 -24.72 20.00
N GLU A 77 26.81 -25.75 19.35
CA GLU A 77 27.14 -27.04 19.98
C GLU A 77 28.11 -26.88 21.17
N ALA A 78 29.04 -25.92 21.08
CA ALA A 78 29.98 -25.58 22.16
C ALA A 78 29.36 -24.71 23.28
N GLY A 79 28.09 -24.31 23.16
CA GLY A 79 27.36 -23.60 24.20
C GLY A 79 27.12 -22.12 23.94
N ASP A 80 27.38 -21.60 22.73
CA ASP A 80 27.01 -20.24 22.36
C ASP A 80 25.49 -20.03 22.55
N ALA A 81 25.13 -18.88 23.13
CA ALA A 81 23.79 -18.57 23.61
C ALA A 81 23.18 -17.35 22.92
N VAL A 82 23.72 -16.93 21.77
CA VAL A 82 23.09 -15.92 20.92
C VAL A 82 21.67 -16.35 20.57
N VAL A 83 20.71 -15.44 20.76
CA VAL A 83 19.26 -15.65 20.59
C VAL A 83 18.76 -16.94 21.24
N ALA A 84 19.30 -17.29 22.42
CA ALA A 84 18.82 -18.43 23.17
C ALA A 84 17.40 -18.20 23.68
N PRO A 85 16.50 -19.19 23.57
CA PRO A 85 15.10 -19.04 23.97
C PRO A 85 14.97 -18.65 25.45
N GLY A 86 14.03 -17.74 25.73
CA GLY A 86 13.78 -17.21 27.08
C GLY A 86 14.81 -16.20 27.57
N THR A 87 15.79 -15.83 26.75
CA THR A 87 16.73 -14.75 27.09
C THR A 87 16.23 -13.39 26.57
N PRO A 88 16.59 -12.27 27.21
CA PRO A 88 16.28 -10.95 26.67
C PRO A 88 16.88 -10.70 25.28
N GLY A 89 18.00 -11.36 24.95
CA GLY A 89 18.68 -11.23 23.66
C GLY A 89 17.87 -11.80 22.49
N ALA A 90 17.05 -12.84 22.74
CA ALA A 90 16.17 -13.44 21.75
C ALA A 90 14.87 -12.62 21.52
N GLU A 91 14.55 -11.67 22.38
CA GLU A 91 13.32 -10.88 22.24
C GLU A 91 13.43 -9.85 21.11
N ILE A 92 12.26 -9.47 20.58
CA ILE A 92 12.10 -8.37 19.63
C ILE A 92 12.16 -7.03 20.41
N PRO A 93 12.75 -5.95 19.87
CA PRO A 93 12.66 -4.61 20.46
C PRO A 93 11.21 -4.20 20.73
N PRO A 94 10.89 -3.65 21.92
CA PRO A 94 9.51 -3.26 22.28
C PRO A 94 8.87 -2.28 21.28
N ASP A 95 9.66 -1.39 20.67
CA ASP A 95 9.20 -0.39 19.70
C ASP A 95 8.60 -1.02 18.43
N LEU A 96 8.88 -2.31 18.18
CA LEU A 96 8.36 -3.07 17.05
C LEU A 96 7.22 -4.01 17.43
N LEU A 97 6.80 -4.05 18.69
CA LEU A 97 5.73 -4.93 19.18
C LEU A 97 4.42 -4.14 19.41
N PRO A 98 3.25 -4.79 19.34
CA PRO A 98 1.96 -4.12 19.60
C PRO A 98 1.72 -3.89 21.10
N GLY A 99 2.52 -4.54 21.94
CA GLY A 99 2.50 -4.47 23.40
C GLY A 99 3.47 -5.49 24.00
N PRO A 100 3.45 -5.70 25.32
CA PRO A 100 4.22 -6.76 25.96
C PRO A 100 3.83 -8.15 25.41
N VAL A 101 4.80 -8.96 25.04
CA VAL A 101 4.61 -10.32 24.50
C VAL A 101 5.39 -11.33 25.33
N GLU A 102 4.73 -12.41 25.72
CA GLU A 102 5.39 -13.61 26.24
C GLU A 102 5.56 -14.60 25.07
N PHE A 103 6.80 -14.91 24.71
CA PHE A 103 7.10 -15.79 23.58
C PHE A 103 7.05 -17.27 23.99
N ASP A 104 6.21 -18.06 23.33
CA ASP A 104 6.19 -19.51 23.47
C ASP A 104 7.27 -20.13 22.56
N TRP A 105 8.51 -20.07 23.02
CA TRP A 105 9.67 -20.56 22.27
C TRP A 105 9.62 -22.06 21.96
N ASP A 106 8.95 -22.87 22.78
CA ASP A 106 8.77 -24.29 22.51
C ASP A 106 7.86 -24.46 21.30
N SER A 107 6.66 -23.89 21.33
CA SER A 107 5.70 -23.99 20.23
C SER A 107 6.24 -23.38 18.94
N LEU A 108 6.85 -22.19 19.00
CA LEU A 108 7.49 -21.55 17.84
C LEU A 108 8.52 -22.47 17.16
N ARG A 109 9.40 -23.10 17.95
CA ARG A 109 10.42 -24.02 17.42
C ARG A 109 9.85 -25.33 16.91
N PHE A 110 8.65 -25.74 17.35
CA PHE A 110 7.90 -26.84 16.77
C PHE A 110 7.12 -26.46 15.49
N GLY A 111 7.25 -25.20 15.03
CA GLY A 111 6.65 -24.71 13.79
C GLY A 111 5.28 -24.07 13.98
N ALA A 112 4.86 -23.78 15.22
CA ALA A 112 3.64 -23.01 15.45
C ALA A 112 3.84 -21.54 15.04
N VAL A 113 2.76 -20.92 14.57
CA VAL A 113 2.65 -19.47 14.43
C VAL A 113 2.10 -18.92 15.75
N GLN A 114 2.78 -17.94 16.35
CA GLN A 114 2.24 -17.24 17.52
C GLN A 114 1.63 -15.91 17.09
N GLN A 115 0.31 -15.78 17.24
CA GLN A 115 -0.37 -14.50 17.05
C GLN A 115 -0.18 -13.59 18.27
N ILE A 116 0.29 -12.37 18.05
CA ILE A 116 0.62 -11.39 19.09
C ILE A 116 -0.17 -10.08 18.96
N GLY A 117 -1.00 -9.95 17.91
CA GLY A 117 -1.89 -8.83 17.66
C GLY A 117 -3.01 -9.22 16.69
N ALA A 118 -3.84 -8.26 16.27
CA ALA A 118 -5.00 -8.53 15.42
C ALA A 118 -4.62 -9.25 14.10
N ALA A 119 -3.58 -8.75 13.41
CA ALA A 119 -2.98 -9.35 12.22
C ALA A 119 -1.45 -9.38 12.36
N GLU A 120 -0.95 -9.74 13.55
CA GLU A 120 0.48 -9.69 13.83
C GLU A 120 0.97 -11.00 14.43
N TYR A 121 2.06 -11.51 13.86
CA TYR A 121 2.49 -12.89 14.04
C TYR A 121 3.99 -13.00 14.30
N VAL A 122 4.39 -14.07 14.98
CA VAL A 122 5.79 -14.45 15.19
C VAL A 122 5.99 -15.85 14.61
N VAL A 123 7.05 -16.00 13.80
CA VAL A 123 7.43 -17.26 13.17
C VAL A 123 8.91 -17.52 13.41
N TYR A 124 9.24 -18.71 13.93
CA TYR A 124 10.62 -19.15 14.03
C TYR A 124 11.14 -19.67 12.69
N LYS A 125 12.36 -19.28 12.31
CA LYS A 125 13.08 -19.87 11.18
C LYS A 125 14.41 -20.55 11.58
N PRO A 126 14.64 -21.79 11.10
CA PRO A 126 15.88 -22.50 11.39
C PRO A 126 17.05 -22.13 10.45
N ARG A 127 16.79 -21.46 9.30
CA ARG A 127 17.78 -21.12 8.26
C ARG A 127 17.61 -19.66 7.77
N TRP A 128 18.38 -19.27 6.75
CA TRP A 128 18.40 -17.89 6.23
C TRP A 128 17.04 -17.38 5.77
N SER A 129 16.40 -18.10 4.85
CA SER A 129 15.09 -17.74 4.31
C SER A 129 13.99 -17.92 5.36
N ALA A 130 13.05 -16.97 5.37
CA ALA A 130 11.85 -17.03 6.17
C ALA A 130 10.82 -18.05 5.67
N PHE A 131 10.97 -18.58 4.45
CA PHE A 131 10.11 -19.63 3.88
C PHE A 131 10.66 -21.04 4.09
N PHE A 132 11.98 -21.18 4.24
CA PHE A 132 12.60 -22.50 4.33
C PHE A 132 12.29 -23.20 5.65
N ARG A 133 11.46 -24.26 5.59
CA ARG A 133 11.00 -25.07 6.74
C ARG A 133 10.23 -24.23 7.77
N THR A 134 9.35 -23.34 7.31
CA THR A 134 8.48 -22.52 8.15
C THR A 134 7.03 -22.59 7.65
N PRO A 135 6.04 -22.17 8.45
CA PRO A 135 4.65 -22.02 8.01
C PRO A 135 4.37 -20.69 7.29
N LEU A 136 5.39 -19.90 6.92
CA LEU A 136 5.19 -18.52 6.43
C LEU A 136 4.30 -18.47 5.18
N ASP A 137 4.57 -19.31 4.18
CA ASP A 137 3.79 -19.37 2.93
C ASP A 137 2.30 -19.64 3.20
N SER A 138 2.01 -20.64 4.02
CA SER A 138 0.63 -20.96 4.42
C SER A 138 -0.03 -19.82 5.18
N LEU A 139 0.69 -19.18 6.11
CA LEU A 139 0.18 -18.03 6.86
C LEU A 139 -0.14 -16.84 5.93
N LEU A 140 0.71 -16.56 4.95
CA LEU A 140 0.48 -15.49 3.97
C LEU A 140 -0.73 -15.83 3.08
N GLY A 141 -0.85 -17.09 2.66
CA GLY A 141 -2.00 -17.58 1.90
C GLY A 141 -3.34 -17.49 2.65
N ASP A 142 -3.35 -17.75 3.96
CA ASP A 142 -4.55 -17.59 4.81
C ASP A 142 -5.03 -16.12 4.91
N HIS A 143 -4.18 -15.17 4.51
CA HIS A 143 -4.44 -13.73 4.46
C HIS A 143 -4.57 -13.18 3.03
N ASP A 144 -4.66 -14.06 2.02
CA ASP A 144 -4.72 -13.70 0.60
C ASP A 144 -3.56 -12.79 0.13
N VAL A 145 -2.42 -12.83 0.82
CA VAL A 145 -1.27 -11.97 0.53
C VAL A 145 -0.71 -12.31 -0.86
N SER A 146 -0.49 -11.28 -1.67
CA SER A 146 0.17 -11.37 -2.98
C SER A 146 1.46 -10.55 -3.04
N THR A 147 1.69 -9.68 -2.04
CA THR A 147 2.86 -8.80 -1.95
C THR A 147 3.61 -8.97 -0.63
N VAL A 148 4.90 -9.30 -0.72
CA VAL A 148 5.78 -9.48 0.45
C VAL A 148 6.75 -8.31 0.55
N VAL A 149 6.57 -7.50 1.60
CA VAL A 149 7.41 -6.35 1.92
C VAL A 149 8.41 -6.75 3.00
N VAL A 150 9.71 -6.67 2.70
CA VAL A 150 10.78 -7.15 3.58
C VAL A 150 11.57 -6.00 4.19
N ALA A 151 11.83 -6.11 5.49
CA ALA A 151 12.75 -5.26 6.23
C ALA A 151 13.50 -6.09 7.30
N GLY A 152 14.55 -5.54 7.91
CA GLY A 152 15.25 -6.19 9.03
C GLY A 152 16.74 -6.46 8.85
N CYS A 153 17.21 -7.58 9.38
CA CYS A 153 18.61 -7.91 9.60
C CYS A 153 18.97 -9.27 8.97
N ASN A 154 20.00 -9.41 8.14
CA ASN A 154 20.75 -8.37 7.42
C ASN A 154 20.84 -8.74 5.94
N LEU A 155 20.84 -7.73 5.06
CA LEU A 155 20.61 -7.91 3.62
C LEU A 155 21.38 -9.07 2.97
N PRO A 156 22.72 -9.25 3.15
CA PRO A 156 23.43 -10.30 2.42
C PRO A 156 23.00 -11.73 2.77
N ASN A 157 22.26 -11.94 3.87
CA ASN A 157 21.82 -13.25 4.32
C ASN A 157 20.29 -13.36 4.29
N CYS A 158 19.62 -13.08 5.41
CA CYS A 158 18.24 -13.49 5.65
C CYS A 158 17.20 -12.74 4.80
N PRO A 159 17.23 -11.40 4.67
CA PRO A 159 16.35 -10.66 3.77
C PRO A 159 16.54 -11.06 2.31
N ARG A 160 17.79 -11.17 1.83
CA ARG A 160 18.04 -11.63 0.46
C ARG A 160 17.50 -13.03 0.21
N ALA A 161 17.80 -14.01 1.08
CA ALA A 161 17.29 -15.37 0.91
C ALA A 161 15.75 -15.42 0.90
N THR A 162 15.12 -14.60 1.75
CA THR A 162 13.65 -14.51 1.83
C THR A 162 13.05 -13.87 0.58
N LEU A 163 13.67 -12.82 0.03
CA LEU A 163 13.20 -12.16 -1.20
C LEU A 163 13.34 -13.06 -2.43
N PHE A 164 14.43 -13.82 -2.53
CA PHE A 164 14.59 -14.82 -3.59
C PHE A 164 13.50 -15.90 -3.49
N ASP A 165 13.27 -16.48 -2.31
CA ASP A 165 12.22 -17.49 -2.14
C ASP A 165 10.81 -16.91 -2.36
N ALA A 166 10.54 -15.68 -1.93
CA ALA A 166 9.26 -15.01 -2.20
C ALA A 166 9.01 -14.86 -3.71
N SER A 167 10.03 -14.46 -4.47
CA SER A 167 9.94 -14.35 -5.93
C SER A 167 9.67 -15.71 -6.60
N GLU A 168 10.26 -16.79 -6.11
CA GLU A 168 10.04 -18.15 -6.65
C GLU A 168 8.65 -18.71 -6.27
N LEU A 169 7.98 -18.09 -5.30
CA LEU A 169 6.62 -18.39 -4.85
C LEU A 169 5.56 -17.45 -5.45
N ASP A 170 5.91 -16.73 -6.53
CA ASP A 170 5.03 -15.80 -7.26
C ASP A 170 4.54 -14.58 -6.45
N TYR A 171 5.19 -14.25 -5.33
CA TYR A 171 4.91 -12.99 -4.63
C TYR A 171 5.54 -11.79 -5.37
N ARG A 172 4.81 -10.68 -5.42
CA ARG A 172 5.42 -9.36 -5.68
C ARG A 172 6.32 -9.01 -4.50
N THR A 173 7.55 -8.56 -4.76
CA THR A 173 8.54 -8.39 -3.71
C THR A 173 8.99 -6.95 -3.57
N VAL A 174 9.01 -6.47 -2.33
CA VAL A 174 9.48 -5.12 -1.98
C VAL A 174 10.55 -5.23 -0.90
N LEU A 175 11.66 -4.51 -1.04
CA LEU A 175 12.62 -4.29 0.04
C LEU A 175 12.52 -2.85 0.55
N ILE A 176 12.33 -2.69 1.86
CA ILE A 176 12.47 -1.40 2.52
C ILE A 176 13.95 -1.16 2.81
N SER A 177 14.61 -0.40 1.94
CA SER A 177 16.06 -0.28 1.85
C SER A 177 16.70 0.47 3.04
N ASP A 178 16.03 1.48 3.59
CA ASP A 178 16.44 2.24 4.78
C ASP A 178 16.00 1.58 6.09
N ALA A 179 15.10 0.61 6.03
CA ALA A 179 14.70 -0.26 7.14
C ALA A 179 15.41 -1.63 7.10
N THR A 180 16.52 -1.77 6.37
CA THR A 180 17.28 -3.02 6.29
C THR A 180 18.78 -2.80 6.55
N SER A 181 19.39 -3.65 7.37
CA SER A 181 20.81 -3.50 7.70
C SER A 181 21.75 -4.05 6.63
N GLN A 182 22.92 -3.41 6.52
CA GLN A 182 23.97 -3.71 5.53
C GLN A 182 23.54 -3.67 4.05
N VAL A 183 22.67 -2.72 3.69
CA VAL A 183 22.44 -2.39 2.28
C VAL A 183 23.69 -1.80 1.62
N THR A 184 23.92 -2.15 0.36
CA THR A 184 24.98 -1.56 -0.47
C THR A 184 24.48 -1.53 -1.92
N PRO A 185 24.93 -0.59 -2.78
CA PRO A 185 24.48 -0.52 -4.17
C PRO A 185 24.58 -1.84 -4.93
N ALA A 186 25.67 -2.60 -4.75
CA ALA A 186 25.84 -3.89 -5.43
C ALA A 186 24.82 -4.95 -4.96
N ARG A 187 24.49 -4.97 -3.66
CA ARG A 187 23.50 -5.92 -3.11
C ARG A 187 22.07 -5.59 -3.52
N LEU A 188 21.79 -4.29 -3.67
CA LEU A 188 20.51 -3.79 -4.15
C LEU A 188 20.32 -4.12 -5.63
N ALA A 189 21.35 -3.89 -6.45
CA ALA A 189 21.34 -4.22 -7.87
C ALA A 189 21.05 -5.71 -8.15
N ASP A 190 21.57 -6.62 -7.31
CA ASP A 190 21.24 -8.05 -7.41
C ASP A 190 19.75 -8.33 -7.20
N LEU A 191 19.10 -7.62 -6.27
CA LEU A 191 17.68 -7.80 -5.98
C LEU A 191 16.79 -7.17 -7.06
N GLU A 192 17.17 -5.99 -7.56
CA GLU A 192 16.50 -5.38 -8.71
C GLU A 192 16.56 -6.29 -9.94
N SER A 193 17.67 -7.02 -10.14
CA SER A 193 17.83 -7.93 -11.28
C SER A 193 16.86 -9.11 -11.30
N ILE A 194 16.24 -9.43 -10.16
CA ILE A 194 15.19 -10.46 -10.04
C ILE A 194 13.79 -9.84 -9.86
N GLY A 195 13.65 -8.52 -10.02
CA GLY A 195 12.35 -7.84 -9.96
C GLY A 195 11.92 -7.35 -8.58
N VAL A 196 12.80 -7.37 -7.57
CA VAL A 196 12.47 -6.78 -6.26
C VAL A 196 12.39 -5.26 -6.39
N GLN A 197 11.25 -4.70 -5.99
CA GLN A 197 11.03 -3.26 -5.91
C GLN A 197 11.78 -2.71 -4.69
N LEU A 198 12.64 -1.72 -4.91
CA LEU A 198 13.29 -1.01 -3.81
C LEU A 198 12.44 0.19 -3.42
N ARG A 199 12.17 0.33 -2.12
CA ARG A 199 11.45 1.46 -1.53
C ARG A 199 12.12 1.90 -0.23
N THR A 200 11.85 3.12 0.20
CA THR A 200 12.09 3.60 1.57
C THR A 200 10.86 3.37 2.44
N ALA A 201 10.99 3.46 3.75
CA ALA A 201 9.85 3.33 4.65
C ALA A 201 8.79 4.41 4.38
N ASP A 202 9.23 5.65 4.11
CA ASP A 202 8.32 6.76 3.78
C ASP A 202 7.55 6.50 2.48
N GLU A 203 8.20 5.93 1.46
CA GLU A 203 7.54 5.56 0.20
C GLU A 203 6.51 4.44 0.39
N VAL A 204 6.82 3.43 1.21
CA VAL A 204 5.86 2.35 1.54
C VAL A 204 4.66 2.90 2.31
N VAL A 205 4.89 3.75 3.31
CA VAL A 205 3.82 4.39 4.09
C VAL A 205 2.94 5.25 3.19
N ALA A 206 3.54 6.04 2.29
CA ALA A 206 2.80 6.86 1.34
C ALA A 206 1.98 6.02 0.35
N ALA A 207 2.54 4.91 -0.15
CA ALA A 207 1.84 4.02 -1.08
C ALA A 207 0.63 3.34 -0.42
N LEU A 208 0.78 2.84 0.81
CA LEU A 208 -0.29 2.26 1.61
C LEU A 208 -1.41 3.27 1.90
N ALA A 209 -1.07 4.48 2.33
CA ALA A 209 -2.05 5.54 2.60
C ALA A 209 -2.77 5.99 1.32
N GLY A 210 -2.06 6.09 0.19
CA GLY A 210 -2.63 6.41 -1.10
C GLY A 210 -3.59 5.33 -1.60
N ASP A 211 -3.22 4.06 -1.45
CA ASP A 211 -4.04 2.89 -1.79
C ASP A 211 -5.36 2.86 -1.01
N GLU A 212 -5.32 3.08 0.31
CA GLU A 212 -6.51 3.12 1.17
C GLU A 212 -7.48 4.25 0.76
N LEU A 213 -6.96 5.45 0.53
CA LEU A 213 -7.78 6.60 0.12
C LEU A 213 -8.41 6.37 -1.25
N LEU A 214 -7.65 5.84 -2.21
CA LEU A 214 -8.14 5.54 -3.54
C LEU A 214 -9.19 4.42 -3.50
N GLY A 215 -8.92 3.32 -2.79
CA GLY A 215 -9.88 2.22 -2.60
C GLY A 215 -11.17 2.68 -1.93
N SER A 216 -11.09 3.61 -0.97
CA SER A 216 -12.27 4.22 -0.33
C SER A 216 -13.12 5.03 -1.33
N ALA A 217 -12.46 5.81 -2.20
CA ALA A 217 -13.15 6.61 -3.22
C ALA A 217 -13.75 5.73 -4.33
N GLU A 218 -13.04 4.69 -4.75
CA GLU A 218 -13.52 3.69 -5.71
C GLU A 218 -14.74 2.95 -5.17
N THR A 219 -14.69 2.48 -3.92
CA THR A 219 -15.81 1.77 -3.28
C THR A 219 -17.06 2.68 -3.24
N LEU A 220 -16.90 3.92 -2.77
CA LEU A 220 -17.98 4.91 -2.74
C LEU A 220 -18.62 5.12 -4.13
N TRP A 221 -17.82 5.15 -5.18
CA TRP A 221 -18.29 5.29 -6.55
C TRP A 221 -18.98 4.01 -7.08
N VAL A 222 -18.34 2.86 -6.92
CA VAL A 222 -18.81 1.58 -7.48
C VAL A 222 -20.11 1.13 -6.84
N GLU A 223 -20.28 1.30 -5.52
CA GLU A 223 -21.55 0.97 -4.83
C GLU A 223 -22.75 1.74 -5.37
N LEU A 224 -22.54 2.96 -5.90
CA LEU A 224 -23.57 3.74 -6.57
C LEU A 224 -23.72 3.34 -8.04
N LEU A 225 -22.60 3.09 -8.72
CA LEU A 225 -22.60 2.63 -10.11
C LEU A 225 -23.39 1.31 -10.27
N GLU A 226 -23.25 0.38 -9.33
CA GLU A 226 -24.00 -0.89 -9.31
C GLU A 226 -25.52 -0.69 -9.14
N ARG A 227 -25.96 0.45 -8.62
CA ARG A 227 -27.38 0.80 -8.46
C ARG A 227 -27.96 1.49 -9.69
N VAL A 228 -27.13 1.84 -10.66
CA VAL A 228 -27.59 2.48 -11.89
C VAL A 228 -28.45 1.48 -12.68
N ASP A 229 -29.75 1.76 -12.69
CA ASP A 229 -30.69 1.04 -13.55
C ASP A 229 -30.46 1.33 -15.04
N GLY A 230 -31.19 0.62 -15.90
CA GLY A 230 -31.05 0.75 -17.36
C GLY A 230 -31.43 2.10 -17.96
N ASP A 231 -31.99 3.06 -17.20
CA ASP A 231 -32.23 4.42 -17.67
C ASP A 231 -30.99 5.31 -17.45
N LEU A 232 -30.06 5.19 -18.40
CA LEU A 232 -28.83 5.99 -18.42
C LEU A 232 -29.02 7.41 -18.98
N ASP A 233 -30.18 7.69 -19.60
CA ASP A 233 -30.44 8.97 -20.27
C ASP A 233 -31.13 10.00 -19.33
N ARG A 234 -31.49 9.59 -18.10
CA ARG A 234 -31.94 10.51 -17.05
C ARG A 234 -30.86 11.50 -16.62
N ALA A 235 -31.27 12.59 -15.98
CA ALA A 235 -30.37 13.59 -15.42
C ALA A 235 -29.39 12.97 -14.40
N GLY A 236 -28.10 13.26 -14.55
CA GLY A 236 -26.99 12.67 -13.79
C GLY A 236 -26.52 13.51 -12.61
N GLY A 237 -27.29 14.50 -12.14
CA GLY A 237 -26.94 15.34 -10.98
C GLY A 237 -25.84 16.39 -11.19
N CYS A 238 -24.96 16.21 -12.18
CA CYS A 238 -23.91 17.17 -12.53
C CYS A 238 -24.31 18.07 -13.72
N GLY A 239 -24.88 19.24 -13.43
CA GLY A 239 -25.30 20.20 -14.47
C GLY A 239 -26.31 19.57 -15.44
N ASP A 240 -26.05 19.71 -16.75
CA ASP A 240 -26.93 19.18 -17.81
C ASP A 240 -26.55 17.75 -18.25
N TRP A 241 -25.65 17.07 -17.54
CA TRP A 241 -25.22 15.72 -17.92
C TRP A 241 -26.30 14.68 -17.63
N THR A 242 -26.38 13.69 -18.51
CA THR A 242 -27.08 12.42 -18.24
C THR A 242 -26.24 11.51 -17.35
N VAL A 243 -26.85 10.50 -16.73
CA VAL A 243 -26.12 9.46 -15.98
C VAL A 243 -25.08 8.79 -16.88
N ARG A 244 -25.42 8.49 -18.15
CA ARG A 244 -24.47 7.96 -19.15
C ARG A 244 -23.21 8.81 -19.24
N GLN A 245 -23.37 10.12 -19.43
CA GLN A 245 -22.25 11.05 -19.61
C GLN A 245 -21.42 11.19 -18.34
N LEU A 246 -22.05 11.17 -17.17
CA LEU A 246 -21.35 11.20 -15.89
C LEU A 246 -20.48 9.96 -15.69
N VAL A 247 -21.05 8.76 -15.88
CA VAL A 247 -20.30 7.51 -15.69
C VAL A 247 -19.17 7.39 -16.71
N ASP A 248 -19.45 7.72 -17.97
CA ASP A 248 -18.45 7.72 -19.05
C ASP A 248 -17.29 8.71 -18.77
N HIS A 249 -17.62 9.89 -18.23
CA HIS A 249 -16.62 10.86 -17.80
C HIS A 249 -15.66 10.28 -16.77
N VAL A 250 -16.19 9.69 -15.69
CA VAL A 250 -15.42 9.13 -14.58
C VAL A 250 -14.61 7.91 -15.04
N ALA A 251 -15.17 7.01 -15.84
CA ALA A 251 -14.43 5.87 -16.39
C ALA A 251 -13.26 6.33 -17.27
N GLY A 252 -13.50 7.29 -18.18
CA GLY A 252 -12.42 7.85 -18.99
C GLY A 252 -11.41 8.69 -18.21
N GLY A 253 -11.74 9.14 -16.98
CA GLY A 253 -10.88 9.91 -16.09
C GLY A 253 -9.59 9.15 -15.77
N ALA A 254 -9.75 7.92 -15.28
CA ALA A 254 -8.64 7.02 -14.97
C ALA A 254 -7.73 6.78 -16.17
N GLN A 255 -8.29 6.50 -17.36
CA GLN A 255 -7.49 6.29 -18.56
C GLN A 255 -6.63 7.52 -18.90
N ARG A 256 -7.20 8.72 -18.80
CA ARG A 256 -6.48 9.96 -19.11
C ARG A 256 -5.36 10.22 -18.11
N TYR A 257 -5.57 9.91 -16.83
CA TYR A 257 -4.52 10.05 -15.83
C TYR A 257 -3.42 9.00 -16.01
N ALA A 258 -3.76 7.75 -16.35
CA ALA A 258 -2.79 6.72 -16.71
C ALA A 258 -1.90 7.17 -17.88
N ILE A 259 -2.50 7.68 -18.97
CA ILE A 259 -1.75 8.21 -20.13
C ILE A 259 -0.75 9.29 -19.71
N LEU A 260 -1.14 10.21 -18.81
CA LEU A 260 -0.26 11.28 -18.37
C LEU A 260 0.87 10.78 -17.45
N LEU A 261 0.58 9.82 -16.59
CA LEU A 261 1.57 9.18 -15.70
C LEU A 261 2.60 8.37 -16.51
N ASP A 262 2.17 7.77 -17.61
CA ASP A 262 3.05 7.08 -18.59
C ASP A 262 3.84 8.05 -19.49
N GLY A 263 3.74 9.38 -19.26
CA GLY A 263 4.47 10.41 -19.99
C GLY A 263 3.79 10.90 -21.27
N GLY A 264 2.52 10.58 -21.48
CA GLY A 264 1.69 11.13 -22.55
C GLY A 264 1.41 12.63 -22.41
N SER A 265 0.94 13.23 -23.48
CA SER A 265 0.69 14.68 -23.60
C SER A 265 -0.79 15.06 -23.41
N ALA A 266 -1.07 16.36 -23.29
CA ALA A 266 -2.44 16.88 -23.32
C ALA A 266 -3.17 16.49 -24.62
N ALA A 267 -2.46 16.39 -25.74
CA ALA A 267 -3.04 15.99 -27.02
C ALA A 267 -3.49 14.52 -27.02
N ASP A 268 -2.70 13.64 -26.40
CA ASP A 268 -3.04 12.21 -26.29
C ASP A 268 -4.32 12.02 -25.47
N THR A 269 -4.43 12.72 -24.33
CA THR A 269 -5.67 12.70 -23.52
C THR A 269 -6.86 13.40 -24.18
N ALA A 270 -6.62 14.36 -25.09
CA ALA A 270 -7.69 15.00 -25.85
C ALA A 270 -8.29 14.04 -26.89
N ALA A 271 -7.45 13.19 -27.49
CA ALA A 271 -7.88 12.18 -28.46
C ALA A 271 -8.79 11.11 -27.85
N THR A 272 -8.78 10.92 -26.53
CA THR A 272 -9.64 9.95 -25.84
C THR A 272 -11.03 10.50 -25.47
N ARG A 273 -11.31 11.78 -25.76
CA ARG A 273 -12.61 12.39 -25.44
C ARG A 273 -13.69 12.00 -26.45
N GLY A 274 -14.86 11.66 -25.95
CA GLY A 274 -15.99 11.21 -26.77
C GLY A 274 -15.91 9.73 -27.19
N VAL A 275 -14.93 9.00 -26.67
CA VAL A 275 -14.92 7.53 -26.67
C VAL A 275 -15.97 7.04 -25.68
N ASP A 276 -16.73 6.01 -26.04
CA ASP A 276 -17.62 5.29 -25.12
C ASP A 276 -16.80 4.31 -24.29
N TYR A 277 -16.59 4.64 -23.02
CA TYR A 277 -15.88 3.82 -22.06
C TYR A 277 -16.78 2.76 -21.44
N ILE A 278 -18.04 3.09 -21.17
CA ILE A 278 -18.88 2.23 -20.33
C ILE A 278 -19.45 1.05 -21.10
N GLY A 279 -19.68 1.20 -22.42
CA GLY A 279 -20.16 0.12 -23.28
C GLY A 279 -21.37 -0.62 -22.71
N ALA A 280 -21.28 -1.95 -22.65
CA ALA A 280 -22.32 -2.83 -22.10
C ALA A 280 -22.11 -3.20 -20.61
N ASP A 281 -20.91 -2.96 -20.07
CA ASP A 281 -20.52 -3.32 -18.71
C ASP A 281 -19.74 -2.16 -18.08
N ALA A 282 -20.48 -1.23 -17.48
CA ALA A 282 -19.91 -0.02 -16.91
C ALA A 282 -18.99 -0.31 -15.72
N VAL A 283 -19.34 -1.31 -14.89
CA VAL A 283 -18.56 -1.68 -13.69
C VAL A 283 -17.27 -2.37 -14.11
N GLY A 284 -17.33 -3.35 -15.02
CA GLY A 284 -16.13 -4.02 -15.52
C GLY A 284 -15.18 -3.05 -16.23
N SER A 285 -15.72 -2.14 -17.06
CA SER A 285 -14.91 -1.12 -17.73
C SER A 285 -14.27 -0.13 -16.76
N PHE A 286 -15.00 0.30 -15.72
CA PHE A 286 -14.45 1.14 -14.66
C PHE A 286 -13.21 0.51 -14.04
N TRP A 287 -13.32 -0.75 -13.60
CA TRP A 287 -12.20 -1.47 -12.98
C TRP A 287 -11.03 -1.69 -13.94
N GLU A 288 -11.29 -1.92 -15.23
CA GLU A 288 -10.23 -2.01 -16.24
C GLU A 288 -9.43 -0.69 -16.34
N GLN A 289 -10.10 0.46 -16.34
CA GLN A 289 -9.40 1.75 -16.39
C GLN A 289 -8.69 2.07 -15.08
N GLU A 290 -9.31 1.74 -13.94
CA GLU A 290 -8.75 2.02 -12.62
C GLU A 290 -7.50 1.18 -12.36
N HIS A 291 -7.50 -0.10 -12.74
CA HIS A 291 -6.33 -0.96 -12.63
C HIS A 291 -5.14 -0.40 -13.43
N ARG A 292 -5.38 0.10 -14.66
CA ARG A 292 -4.34 0.76 -15.45
C ARG A 292 -3.81 2.04 -14.80
N LEU A 293 -4.67 2.81 -14.15
CA LEU A 293 -4.25 4.00 -13.41
C LEU A 293 -3.33 3.63 -12.24
N ARG A 294 -3.72 2.60 -11.46
CA ARG A 294 -2.92 2.09 -10.34
C ARG A 294 -1.55 1.58 -10.80
N GLU A 295 -1.52 0.78 -11.87
CA GLU A 295 -0.26 0.33 -12.49
C GLU A 295 0.62 1.50 -12.94
N ALA A 296 0.04 2.52 -13.59
CA ALA A 296 0.81 3.69 -14.05
C ALA A 296 1.34 4.54 -12.88
N ALA A 297 0.56 4.68 -11.81
CA ALA A 297 0.96 5.44 -10.62
C ALA A 297 2.15 4.81 -9.88
N GLU A 298 2.26 3.48 -9.87
CA GLU A 298 3.36 2.75 -9.22
C GLU A 298 4.70 2.86 -9.96
N HIS A 299 4.67 3.14 -11.26
CA HIS A 299 5.87 3.32 -12.08
C HIS A 299 6.29 4.77 -12.24
N ALA A 300 5.34 5.70 -12.07
CA ALA A 300 5.57 7.10 -12.30
C ALA A 300 6.35 7.76 -11.15
N ASP A 301 7.27 8.66 -11.50
CA ASP A 301 7.73 9.68 -10.54
C ASP A 301 6.58 10.67 -10.31
N LEU A 302 5.84 10.47 -9.22
CA LEU A 302 4.69 11.32 -8.88
C LEU A 302 5.08 12.77 -8.56
N SER A 303 6.37 13.08 -8.39
CA SER A 303 6.85 14.46 -8.27
C SER A 303 7.02 15.16 -9.62
N ALA A 304 7.09 14.42 -10.72
CA ALA A 304 7.29 14.95 -12.06
C ALA A 304 6.05 15.71 -12.57
N LEU A 305 6.30 16.80 -13.32
CA LEU A 305 5.25 17.63 -13.92
C LEU A 305 4.76 17.04 -15.25
N VAL A 306 3.49 16.67 -15.31
CA VAL A 306 2.78 16.16 -16.50
C VAL A 306 1.95 17.23 -17.19
N ASP A 307 1.63 17.00 -18.47
CA ASP A 307 0.94 17.95 -19.35
C ASP A 307 -0.59 17.82 -19.27
N HIS A 308 -1.16 18.18 -18.12
CA HIS A 308 -2.60 18.12 -17.90
C HIS A 308 -3.33 19.32 -18.56
N ARG A 309 -4.55 19.10 -19.08
CA ARG A 309 -5.34 20.13 -19.79
C ARG A 309 -5.63 21.41 -18.99
N ALA A 310 -5.60 21.32 -17.67
CA ALA A 310 -5.85 22.44 -16.74
C ALA A 310 -4.53 23.08 -16.26
N GLY A 311 -3.48 23.02 -17.07
CA GLY A 311 -2.13 23.45 -16.73
C GLY A 311 -1.27 22.29 -16.22
N ARG A 312 0.06 22.45 -16.28
CA ARG A 312 1.02 21.45 -15.81
C ARG A 312 0.87 21.22 -14.31
N ARG A 313 0.84 19.96 -13.88
CA ARG A 313 0.70 19.55 -12.47
C ARG A 313 1.55 18.32 -12.19
N THR A 314 1.79 17.98 -10.94
CA THR A 314 2.54 16.76 -10.57
C THR A 314 1.68 15.50 -10.73
N GLY A 315 2.31 14.33 -10.84
CA GLY A 315 1.60 13.04 -10.80
C GLY A 315 0.80 12.86 -9.50
N ALA A 316 1.37 13.24 -8.36
CA ALA A 316 0.65 13.24 -7.07
C ALA A 316 -0.62 14.11 -7.12
N SER A 317 -0.55 15.26 -7.81
CA SER A 317 -1.73 16.08 -8.02
C SER A 317 -2.77 15.42 -8.92
N LEU A 318 -2.39 14.56 -9.87
CA LEU A 318 -3.37 13.78 -10.65
C LEU A 318 -4.08 12.76 -9.77
N MET A 319 -3.37 12.12 -8.84
CA MET A 319 -4.00 11.19 -7.89
C MET A 319 -4.99 11.90 -6.98
N HIS A 320 -4.66 13.10 -6.46
CA HIS A 320 -5.64 13.91 -5.72
C HIS A 320 -6.84 14.34 -6.58
N LEU A 321 -6.61 14.63 -7.87
CA LEU A 321 -7.70 14.90 -8.81
C LEU A 321 -8.59 13.67 -9.03
N ARG A 322 -8.02 12.46 -9.08
CA ARG A 322 -8.78 11.22 -9.16
C ARG A 322 -9.66 11.02 -7.92
N LEU A 323 -9.12 11.24 -6.73
CA LEU A 323 -9.89 11.20 -5.47
C LEU A 323 -11.05 12.20 -5.49
N LEU A 324 -10.81 13.43 -5.94
CA LEU A 324 -11.85 14.46 -6.09
C LEU A 324 -12.91 14.04 -7.12
N GLU A 325 -12.49 13.54 -8.29
CA GLU A 325 -13.38 13.12 -9.37
C GLU A 325 -14.33 12.01 -8.89
N LEU A 326 -13.79 10.92 -8.34
CA LEU A 326 -14.56 9.81 -7.79
C LEU A 326 -15.52 10.27 -6.68
N THR A 327 -15.01 11.03 -5.72
CA THR A 327 -15.77 11.43 -4.53
C THR A 327 -16.88 12.42 -4.87
N LEU A 328 -16.59 13.48 -5.64
CA LEU A 328 -17.58 14.50 -5.94
C LEU A 328 -18.62 14.00 -6.96
N HIS A 329 -18.22 13.20 -7.94
CA HIS A 329 -19.18 12.62 -8.88
C HIS A 329 -20.01 11.50 -8.26
N SER A 330 -19.52 10.83 -7.20
CA SER A 330 -20.38 9.92 -6.42
C SER A 330 -21.56 10.67 -5.78
N LYS A 331 -21.39 11.94 -5.33
CA LYS A 331 -22.53 12.77 -4.88
C LYS A 331 -23.50 13.03 -6.03
N ASP A 332 -22.97 13.44 -7.19
CA ASP A 332 -23.80 13.74 -8.36
C ASP A 332 -24.64 12.52 -8.77
N LEU A 333 -24.03 11.33 -8.72
CA LEU A 333 -24.71 10.07 -9.01
C LEU A 333 -25.73 9.69 -7.93
N ALA A 334 -25.41 9.89 -6.65
CA ALA A 334 -26.35 9.66 -5.56
C ALA A 334 -27.61 10.53 -5.69
N ASP A 335 -27.46 11.80 -6.08
CA ASP A 335 -28.58 12.71 -6.33
C ASP A 335 -29.44 12.24 -7.50
N ALA A 336 -28.81 11.78 -8.59
CA ALA A 336 -29.52 11.21 -9.75
C ALA A 336 -30.34 9.95 -9.40
N LEU A 337 -29.83 9.15 -8.46
CA LEU A 337 -30.47 7.93 -7.97
C LEU A 337 -31.47 8.18 -6.83
N GLY A 338 -31.48 9.40 -6.25
CA GLY A 338 -32.31 9.73 -5.10
C GLY A 338 -31.94 8.94 -3.83
N VAL A 339 -30.65 8.61 -3.67
CA VAL A 339 -30.12 7.89 -2.50
C VAL A 339 -29.24 8.79 -1.65
N GLU A 340 -29.08 8.45 -0.38
CA GLU A 340 -28.21 9.19 0.54
C GLU A 340 -26.74 9.02 0.14
N TRP A 341 -25.98 10.12 0.17
CA TRP A 341 -24.54 10.13 -0.07
C TRP A 341 -23.76 10.09 1.24
N THR A 342 -23.06 8.99 1.51
CA THR A 342 -22.36 8.74 2.78
C THR A 342 -20.87 8.50 2.55
N PRO A 343 -20.06 9.54 2.25
CA PRO A 343 -18.63 9.37 1.99
C PRO A 343 -17.85 9.05 3.29
N PRO A 344 -16.78 8.24 3.20
CA PRO A 344 -15.90 7.99 4.34
C PRO A 344 -15.29 9.27 4.92
N ALA A 345 -15.26 9.39 6.26
CA ALA A 345 -14.82 10.62 6.93
C ALA A 345 -13.35 10.96 6.67
N GLU A 346 -12.47 9.96 6.61
CA GLU A 346 -11.03 10.15 6.36
C GLU A 346 -10.76 10.65 4.94
N LEU A 347 -11.46 10.09 3.95
CA LEU A 347 -11.41 10.56 2.56
C LEU A 347 -11.83 12.03 2.45
N VAL A 348 -12.94 12.41 3.10
CA VAL A 348 -13.42 13.80 3.09
C VAL A 348 -12.44 14.73 3.81
N ALA A 349 -11.88 14.31 4.96
CA ALA A 349 -10.90 15.10 5.68
C ALA A 349 -9.63 15.34 4.85
N HIS A 350 -9.14 14.30 4.18
CA HIS A 350 -8.01 14.41 3.26
C HIS A 350 -8.31 15.38 2.10
N LEU A 351 -9.46 15.25 1.45
CA LEU A 351 -9.85 16.12 0.33
C LEU A 351 -10.06 17.58 0.75
N LEU A 352 -10.51 17.84 1.98
CA LEU A 352 -10.58 19.20 2.51
C LEU A 352 -9.19 19.82 2.68
N ASP A 353 -8.20 19.03 3.10
CA ASP A 353 -6.83 19.49 3.31
C ASP A 353 -6.09 19.71 1.97
N VAL A 354 -6.01 18.67 1.12
CA VAL A 354 -5.20 18.71 -0.10
C VAL A 354 -5.98 19.09 -1.36
N GLY A 355 -7.29 18.89 -1.36
CA GLY A 355 -8.16 19.10 -2.53
C GLY A 355 -8.67 20.53 -2.65
N THR A 356 -8.85 21.25 -1.55
CA THR A 356 -9.35 22.64 -1.57
C THR A 356 -8.54 23.57 -2.49
N PRO A 357 -7.19 23.62 -2.41
CA PRO A 357 -6.40 24.45 -3.33
C PRO A 357 -6.57 24.05 -4.79
N ILE A 358 -6.70 22.75 -5.06
CA ILE A 358 -6.92 22.21 -6.41
C ILE A 358 -8.28 22.67 -6.95
N ILE A 359 -9.33 22.64 -6.13
CA ILE A 359 -10.66 23.11 -6.50
C ILE A 359 -10.63 24.60 -6.84
N GLU A 360 -9.94 25.43 -6.05
CA GLU A 360 -9.81 26.87 -6.33
C GLU A 360 -9.08 27.14 -7.65
N ASP A 361 -7.98 26.43 -7.92
CA ASP A 361 -7.26 26.53 -9.19
C ASP A 361 -8.16 26.16 -10.38
N LEU A 362 -8.90 25.06 -10.27
CA LEU A 362 -9.82 24.62 -11.32
C LEU A 362 -11.03 25.55 -11.48
N ARG A 363 -11.51 26.17 -10.39
CA ARG A 363 -12.54 27.22 -10.43
C ARG A 363 -12.06 28.44 -11.20
N ALA A 364 -10.82 28.87 -11.00
CA ALA A 364 -10.24 29.99 -11.75
C ALA A 364 -10.22 29.74 -13.28
N LEU A 365 -10.22 28.47 -13.68
CA LEU A 365 -10.32 28.02 -15.07
C LEU A 365 -11.77 27.75 -15.54
N GLY A 366 -12.77 28.00 -14.68
CA GLY A 366 -14.19 27.80 -14.99
C GLY A 366 -14.64 26.33 -14.97
N LEU A 367 -13.86 25.43 -14.38
CA LEU A 367 -14.19 23.99 -14.27
C LEU A 367 -15.01 23.66 -13.02
N PHE A 368 -15.16 24.61 -12.10
CA PHE A 368 -16.01 24.52 -10.91
C PHE A 368 -16.92 25.74 -10.82
N GLY A 369 -18.14 25.54 -10.30
CA GLY A 369 -19.04 26.63 -9.95
C GLY A 369 -18.52 27.47 -8.77
N PRO A 370 -19.17 28.60 -8.46
CA PRO A 370 -18.83 29.39 -7.28
C PRO A 370 -19.00 28.54 -6.01
N ALA A 371 -18.12 28.74 -5.02
CA ALA A 371 -18.29 28.13 -3.71
C ALA A 371 -19.63 28.55 -3.08
N LEU A 372 -20.28 27.62 -2.40
CA LEU A 372 -21.54 27.83 -1.71
C LEU A 372 -21.32 27.95 -0.20
N PRO A 373 -22.28 28.49 0.56
CA PRO A 373 -22.30 28.33 2.02
C PRO A 373 -22.48 26.85 2.39
N ALA A 374 -21.71 26.35 3.35
CA ALA A 374 -21.89 24.99 3.86
C ALA A 374 -23.24 24.85 4.58
N ALA A 375 -23.93 23.74 4.35
CA ALA A 375 -25.23 23.45 4.97
C ALA A 375 -25.09 23.17 6.48
N SER A 376 -23.95 22.61 6.91
CA SER A 376 -23.58 22.41 8.30
C SER A 376 -22.05 22.41 8.49
N ASP A 377 -21.62 22.24 9.74
CA ASP A 377 -20.20 22.06 10.07
C ASP A 377 -19.67 20.64 9.73
N HIS A 378 -20.54 19.74 9.24
CA HIS A 378 -20.14 18.39 8.84
C HIS A 378 -19.11 18.44 7.70
N PRO A 379 -18.01 17.67 7.75
CA PRO A 379 -16.96 17.72 6.73
C PRO A 379 -17.44 17.52 5.30
N ALA A 380 -18.41 16.62 5.08
CA ALA A 380 -18.97 16.35 3.75
C ALA A 380 -19.66 17.60 3.17
N ASP A 381 -20.48 18.29 3.97
CA ASP A 381 -21.17 19.51 3.55
C ASP A 381 -20.18 20.64 3.23
N ARG A 382 -19.08 20.72 3.99
CA ARG A 382 -18.00 21.67 3.73
C ARG A 382 -17.28 21.35 2.41
N LEU A 383 -17.01 20.08 2.13
CA LEU A 383 -16.38 19.68 0.87
C LEU A 383 -17.29 20.00 -0.33
N LEU A 384 -18.58 19.71 -0.23
CA LEU A 384 -19.56 20.06 -1.28
C LEU A 384 -19.66 21.57 -1.49
N ALA A 385 -19.72 22.34 -0.41
CA ALA A 385 -19.75 23.79 -0.46
C ALA A 385 -18.51 24.38 -1.15
N VAL A 386 -17.32 23.89 -0.79
CA VAL A 386 -16.06 24.24 -1.47
C VAL A 386 -16.08 23.79 -2.92
N ALA A 387 -16.72 22.67 -3.27
CA ALA A 387 -16.87 22.21 -4.64
C ALA A 387 -18.01 22.89 -5.43
N GLY A 388 -18.73 23.85 -4.83
CA GLY A 388 -19.86 24.54 -5.46
C GLY A 388 -21.11 23.67 -5.63
N ARG A 389 -21.25 22.60 -4.83
CA ARG A 389 -22.38 21.67 -4.82
C ARG A 389 -23.28 21.92 -3.61
N GLY A 390 -24.59 21.76 -3.79
CA GLY A 390 -25.55 21.75 -2.68
C GLY A 390 -25.46 20.45 -1.89
N ALA A 391 -25.79 20.53 -0.59
CA ALA A 391 -25.94 19.34 0.26
C ALA A 391 -27.15 18.51 -0.20
#